data_AF-A0A226WM75-F1
#
_entry.id   AF-A0A226WM75-F1
#
_cell.length_a   1.000
_cell.length_b   1.000
_cell.length_c   1.000
_cell.angle_alpha   90.00
_cell.angle_beta   90.00
_cell.angle_gamma   90.00
#
_symmetry.space_group_name_H-M   'P 1'
#
loop_
_entity.id
_entity.type
_entity.pdbx_description
1 polymer ?
#
loop_
_entity_poly.entity_id
_entity_poly.type
_entity_poly.pdbx_seq_one_letter_code
_entity_poly.pdbx_strand_id
1 'polypeptide(L)' 'MQVVATDRRHECVTLHVEVSSRTLSDVIGVVTSRFEQATLGHATTFTLQR' A
#
# COMPACT_ATOMS: atom_id res chain seq x y z
N MET A 1 6.52 7.80 -4.75
CA MET A 1 5.58 6.72 -4.37
C MET A 1 5.08 6.12 -5.65
N GLN A 2 5.34 4.84 -5.85
CA GLN A 2 4.96 4.12 -7.06
C GLN A 2 4.41 2.75 -6.64
N VAL A 3 3.31 2.34 -7.28
CA VAL A 3 2.83 0.96 -7.16
C VAL A 3 3.72 0.10 -8.06
N VAL A 4 4.45 -0.85 -7.47
CA VAL A 4 5.40 -1.73 -8.17
C VAL A 4 4.80 -3.10 -8.47
N ALA A 5 3.79 -3.52 -7.71
CA ALA A 5 3.00 -4.69 -8.02
C ALA A 5 1.58 -4.55 -7.44
N THR A 6 0.65 -5.31 -8.03
CA THR A 6 -0.73 -5.40 -7.58
C THR A 6 -1.17 -6.85 -7.69
N ASP A 7 -1.62 -7.40 -6.57
CA ASP A 7 -2.12 -8.77 -6.49
C ASP A 7 -3.60 -8.71 -6.14
N ARG A 8 -4.41 -9.51 -6.82
CA ARG A 8 -5.85 -9.62 -6.53
C ARG A 8 -6.19 -11.04 -6.15
N ARG A 9 -6.81 -11.22 -4.98
CA ARG A 9 -7.33 -12.51 -4.51
C ARG A 9 -8.75 -12.32 -4.00
N HIS A 10 -9.72 -12.93 -4.68
CA HIS A 10 -11.14 -12.73 -4.42
C HIS A 10 -11.50 -11.23 -4.41
N GLU A 11 -12.03 -10.76 -3.27
CA GLU A 11 -12.44 -9.37 -3.03
C GLU A 11 -11.31 -8.51 -2.44
N CYS A 12 -10.12 -9.09 -2.20
CA CYS A 12 -8.97 -8.37 -1.67
C CYS A 12 -7.99 -7.96 -2.79
N VAL A 13 -7.55 -6.71 -2.74
CA VAL A 13 -6.47 -6.16 -3.58
C VAL A 13 -5.30 -5.81 -2.67
N THR A 14 -4.13 -6.37 -2.96
CA THR A 14 -2.86 -6.06 -2.29
C THR A 14 -2.04 -5.15 -3.19
N LEU A 15 -1.61 -4.01 -2.66
CA LEU A 15 -0.74 -3.05 -3.36
C LEU A 15 0.67 -3.13 -2.78
N HIS A 16 1.64 -3.45 -3.63
CA HIS A 16 3.05 -3.30 -3.29
C HIS A 16 3.50 -1.91 -3.72
N VAL A 17 3.84 -1.07 -2.76
CA VAL A 17 4.16 0.34 -3.00
C VAL A 17 5.59 0.62 -2.59
N GLU A 18 6.39 1.10 -3.54
CA GLU A 18 7.72 1.62 -3.26
C GLU A 18 7.63 3.13 -2.96
N VAL A 19 8.23 3.55 -1.86
CA VAL A 19 8.25 4.95 -1.43
C VAL A 19 9.64 5.37 -0.98
N SER A 20 10.00 6.61 -1.28
CA SER A 20 11.21 7.24 -0.78
C SER A 20 10.86 8.10 0.44
N SER A 21 11.41 7.76 1.60
CA SER A 21 11.33 8.58 2.83
C SER A 21 9.90 8.93 3.27
N ARG A 22 8.95 7.99 3.19
CA ARG A 22 7.59 8.15 3.73
C ARG A 22 7.32 7.12 4.82
N THR A 23 6.53 7.52 5.81
CA THR A 23 6.07 6.60 6.85
C THR A 23 4.95 5.71 6.31
N LEU A 24 4.71 4.56 6.96
CA LEU A 24 3.59 3.69 6.63
C LEU A 24 2.24 4.44 6.72
N SER A 25 2.06 5.28 7.74
CA SER A 25 0.82 6.05 7.94
C SER A 25 0.54 7.02 6.80
N ASP A 26 1.57 7.71 6.29
CA ASP A 26 1.41 8.61 5.13
C ASP A 26 0.96 7.85 3.90
N VAL A 27 1.53 6.66 3.68
CA VAL A 27 1.19 5.79 2.55
C VAL A 27 -0.23 5.27 2.69
N ILE A 28 -0.62 4.80 3.88
CA ILE A 28 -1.99 4.35 4.15
C ILE A 28 -2.97 5.47 3.84
N GLY A 29 -2.77 6.68 4.37
CA GLY A 29 -3.68 7.81 4.14
C GLY A 29 -3.84 8.16 2.66
N VAL A 30 -2.74 8.17 1.90
CA VAL A 30 -2.80 8.42 0.45
C VAL A 30 -3.54 7.28 -0.28
N VAL A 31 -3.25 6.03 0.05
CA VAL A 31 -3.90 4.88 -0.60
C VAL A 31 -5.38 4.85 -0.28
N THR A 32 -5.77 4.88 1.00
CA THR A 32 -7.17 4.77 1.42
C THR A 32 -8.01 5.93 0.91
N SER A 33 -7.43 7.13 0.72
CA SER A 33 -8.13 8.26 0.07
C SER A 33 -8.58 7.98 -1.37
N ARG A 34 -8.03 6.96 -2.04
CA ARG A 34 -8.41 6.54 -3.39
C ARG A 34 -9.32 5.31 -3.43
N PHE A 35 -9.58 4.70 -2.29
CA PHE A 35 -10.42 3.53 -2.15
C PHE A 35 -11.49 3.77 -1.08
N GLU A 36 -12.39 4.72 -1.35
CA GLU A 36 -13.41 5.18 -0.40
C GLU A 36 -14.33 4.05 0.11
N GLN A 37 -14.49 2.98 -0.67
CA GLN A 37 -15.34 1.82 -0.35
C GLN A 37 -14.55 0.60 0.13
N ALA A 38 -13.22 0.70 0.29
CA ALA A 38 -12.40 -0.42 0.74
C ALA A 38 -11.92 -0.22 2.18
N THR A 39 -11.89 -1.31 2.95
CA THR A 39 -11.29 -1.34 4.28
C THR A 39 -9.85 -1.83 4.18
N LEU A 40 -8.92 -1.16 4.87
CA LEU A 40 -7.57 -1.66 5.02
C LEU A 40 -7.56 -2.89 5.92
N GLY A 41 -7.33 -4.07 5.35
CA GLY A 41 -7.22 -5.31 6.12
C GLY A 41 -5.87 -5.48 6.82
N HIS A 42 -4.77 -5.23 6.10
CA HIS A 42 -3.42 -5.42 6.61
C HIS A 42 -2.41 -4.48 5.93
N ALA A 43 -1.39 -4.06 6.66
CA ALA A 43 -0.31 -3.24 6.13
C ALA A 43 1.02 -3.65 6.77
N THR A 44 2.03 -3.90 5.95
CA THR A 44 3.40 -4.22 6.37
C THR A 44 4.39 -3.32 5.66
N THR A 45 5.52 -3.08 6.32
CA THR A 45 6.66 -2.39 5.71
C THR A 45 7.90 -3.21 5.87
N PHE A 46 8.79 -3.10 4.89
CA PHE A 46 10.13 -3.63 4.92
C PHE A 46 11.05 -2.62 4.26
N THR A 47 12.28 -2.52 4.76
CA THR A 47 13.31 -1.69 4.14
C THR A 47 14.10 -2.57 3.20
N LEU A 48 14.15 -2.21 1.92
CA LEU A 48 15.07 -2.84 0.97
C LEU A 48 16.44 -2.19 1.17
N GLN A 49 17.39 -2.94 1.75
CA GLN A 49 18.80 -2.57 1.69
C GLN A 49 19.34 -3.07 0.34
N ARG A 50 19.84 -2.16 -0.49
CA ARG A 50 20.56 -2.49 -1.73
C ARG A 50 22.06 -2.48 -1.48
#